data_AF-A0A7C2KBL6-F1
#
_entry.id   AF-A0A7C2KBL6-F1
#
_cell.length_a   1.000
_cell.length_b   1.000
_cell.length_c   1.000
_cell.angle_alpha   90.00
_cell.angle_beta   90.00
_cell.angle_gamma   90.00
#
_symmetry.space_group_name_H-M   'P 1'
#
loop_
_entity.id
_entity.type
_entity.pdbx_description
1 polymer ?
#
loop_
_entity_poly.entity_id
_entity_poly.type
_entity_poly.pdbx_seq_one_letter_code
_entity_poly.pdbx_strand_id
1 'polypeptide(L)' 'MTETIFNIAQAVLAALVIATILLQARGTGMGAAFGGDGNVYRTKRGIEKRLFQATIVFSILFFGVALANVLV' A
#
# COMPACT_ATOMS: atom_id res chain seq x y z
N MET A 1 -21.76 -17.62 -7.97
CA MET A 1 -21.34 -16.49 -8.85
C MET A 1 -20.80 -15.32 -8.02
N THR A 2 -21.44 -14.97 -6.91
CA THR A 2 -20.99 -13.94 -5.95
C THR A 2 -19.59 -14.19 -5.39
N GLU A 3 -19.27 -15.43 -5.00
CA GLU A 3 -17.93 -15.82 -4.51
C GLU A 3 -16.82 -15.51 -5.52
N THR A 4 -17.06 -15.80 -6.81
CA THR A 4 -16.10 -15.51 -7.89
C THR A 4 -15.84 -14.02 -8.03
N ILE A 5 -16.88 -13.19 -7.86
CA ILE A 5 -16.77 -11.72 -7.91
C ILE A 5 -15.92 -11.21 -6.74
N PHE A 6 -16.15 -11.69 -5.52
CA PHE A 6 -15.36 -11.30 -4.35
C PHE A 6 -13.90 -11.72 -4.47
N ASN A 7 -13.62 -12.93 -4.96
CA ASN A 7 -12.26 -13.41 -5.16
C ASN A 7 -11.51 -12.59 -6.22
N ILE A 8 -12.16 -12.23 -7.33
CA ILE A 8 -11.55 -11.37 -8.36
C ILE A 8 -11.30 -9.96 -7.80
N ALA A 9 -12.26 -9.38 -7.09
CA ALA A 9 -12.11 -8.07 -6.48
C ALA A 9 -10.96 -8.04 -5.46
N GLN A 10 -10.85 -9.08 -4.63
CA GLN A 10 -9.80 -9.22 -3.64
C GLN A 10 -8.41 -9.39 -4.29
N ALA A 11 -8.31 -10.15 -5.38
CA ALA A 11 -7.06 -10.30 -6.13
C ALA A 11 -6.61 -8.97 -6.76
N VAL A 12 -7.53 -8.21 -7.34
CA VAL A 12 -7.23 -6.88 -7.92
C VAL A 12 -6.79 -5.90 -6.85
N LEU A 13 -7.49 -5.85 -5.71
CA LEU A 13 -7.14 -4.98 -4.59
C LEU A 13 -5.78 -5.34 -4.00
N ALA A 14 -5.45 -6.64 -3.87
CA ALA A 14 -4.13 -7.08 -3.44
C ALA A 14 -3.03 -6.57 -4.37
N ALA A 15 -3.21 -6.71 -5.69
CA ALA A 15 -2.25 -6.22 -6.67
C ALA A 15 -2.05 -4.69 -6.58
N LEU A 16 -3.12 -3.92 -6.37
CA LEU A 16 -3.05 -2.46 -6.19
C LEU A 16 -2.32 -2.06 -4.90
N VAL A 17 -2.59 -2.75 -3.78
CA VAL A 17 -1.89 -2.51 -2.51
C VAL A 17 -0.39 -2.82 -2.68
N ILE A 18 -0.04 -3.95 -3.29
CA ILE A 18 1.37 -4.30 -3.56
C ILE A 18 2.03 -3.23 -4.44
N ALA A 19 1.42 -2.87 -5.57
CA ALA A 19 1.98 -1.88 -6.48
C ALA A 19 2.19 -0.52 -5.81
N THR A 20 1.23 -0.07 -5.00
CA THR A 20 1.36 1.21 -4.29
C THR A 20 2.41 1.17 -3.19
N ILE A 21 2.58 0.05 -2.47
CA ILE A 21 3.65 -0.11 -1.48
C ILE A 21 5.03 -0.10 -2.15
N LEU A 22 5.19 -0.80 -3.28
CA LEU A 22 6.44 -0.80 -4.04
C LEU A 22 6.79 0.61 -4.54
N LEU A 23 5.79 1.38 -5.00
CA LEU A 23 5.99 2.77 -5.42
C LEU A 23 6.35 3.70 -4.24
N GLN A 24 6.00 3.33 -3.01
CA GLN A 24 6.35 4.06 -1.78
C GLN A 24 7.73 3.69 -1.23
N ALA A 25 8.34 2.60 -1.68
CA ALA A 25 9.66 2.16 -1.21
C ALA A 25 10.75 3.15 -1.64
N ARG A 26 10.99 4.17 -0.81
CA ARG A 26 12.01 5.18 -1.07
C ARG A 26 13.31 4.80 -0.40
N GLY A 27 14.26 4.31 -1.21
CA GLY A 27 15.70 4.56 -1.09
C GLY A 27 16.42 4.31 0.25
N THR A 28 15.79 3.74 1.27
CA THR A 28 16.46 3.34 2.50
C THR A 28 17.27 2.07 2.21
N GLY A 29 18.45 2.25 1.61
CA GLY A 29 19.44 1.19 1.51
C GLY A 29 19.88 0.75 2.91
N MET A 30 20.55 -0.41 3.01
CA MET A 30 21.06 -0.94 4.29
C MET A 30 21.81 0.11 5.14
N GLY A 31 22.46 1.10 4.51
CA GLY A 31 23.11 2.22 5.20
C GLY A 31 22.21 3.04 6.15
N ALA A 32 20.90 3.14 5.89
CA ALA A 32 19.95 3.82 6.78
C ALA A 32 19.70 3.05 8.09
N ALA A 33 19.84 1.71 8.09
CA ALA A 33 19.72 0.88 9.28
C ALA A 33 20.99 0.89 10.15
N PHE A 34 22.13 1.31 9.59
CA PHE A 34 23.44 1.37 10.28
C PHE A 34 23.85 2.81 10.65
N GLY A 35 22.91 3.76 10.73
CA GLY A 35 23.19 5.14 11.16
C GLY A 35 23.82 6.03 10.07
N GLY A 36 23.73 5.64 8.79
CA GLY A 36 24.25 6.38 7.66
C GLY A 36 23.43 7.63 7.31
N ASP A 37 24.14 8.76 7.37
CA ASP A 37 23.84 10.13 6.93
C ASP A 37 22.83 10.97 7.72
N GLY A 38 23.39 11.94 8.46
CA GLY A 38 22.74 13.15 8.96
C GLY A 38 22.36 14.14 7.84
N ASN A 39 21.96 13.64 6.67
CA ASN A 39 21.35 14.47 5.64
C ASN A 39 19.87 14.66 6.00
N VAL A 40 19.52 15.88 6.39
CA VAL A 40 18.12 16.31 6.52
C VAL A 40 17.47 16.20 5.14
N TYR A 41 16.85 15.04 4.87
CA TYR A 41 16.06 14.83 3.67
C TYR A 41 14.83 15.74 3.72
N ARG A 42 14.94 16.91 3.09
CA ARG A 42 13.81 17.79 2.79
C ARG A 42 13.02 17.21 1.62
N THR A 43 12.22 16.20 1.93
CA THR A 43 11.31 15.62 0.95
C THR A 43 10.13 16.56 0.71
N LYS A 44 9.91 16.92 -0.56
CA LYS A 44 8.67 17.60 -1.00
C LYS A 44 7.52 16.57 -0.92
N ARG A 45 6.82 16.55 0.22
CA ARG A 45 5.76 15.58 0.62
C ARG A 45 4.53 15.46 -0.30
N GLY A 46 4.43 16.21 -1.41
CA GLY A 46 3.19 16.36 -2.17
C GLY A 46 2.66 15.05 -2.77
N ILE A 47 3.46 14.40 -3.61
CA ILE A 47 3.06 13.17 -4.31
C ILE A 47 3.08 11.97 -3.37
N GLU A 48 4.08 11.89 -2.49
CA GLU A 48 4.17 10.82 -1.47
C GLU A 48 2.96 10.78 -0.56
N LYS A 49 2.49 11.94 -0.06
CA LYS A 49 1.35 11.98 0.86
C LYS A 49 0.08 11.49 0.18
N ARG A 50 -0.12 11.81 -1.09
CA ARG A 50 -1.27 11.30 -1.87
C ARG A 50 -1.17 9.79 -2.08
N LEU A 51 0.02 9.29 -2.40
CA LEU A 51 0.26 7.87 -2.58
C LEU A 51 0.02 7.08 -1.28
N PHE A 52 0.50 7.60 -0.15
CA PHE A 52 0.25 7.03 1.17
C PHE A 52 -1.24 7.02 1.53
N GLN A 53 -1.95 8.13 1.28
CA GLN A 53 -3.40 8.19 1.46
C GLN A 53 -4.15 7.19 0.57
N ALA A 54 -3.72 7.03 -0.70
CA ALA A 54 -4.30 6.05 -1.61
C ALA A 54 -4.11 4.61 -1.11
N THR A 55 -2.94 4.28 -0.56
CA THR A 55 -2.69 2.96 0.02
C THR A 55 -3.53 2.70 1.26
N ILE A 56 -3.76 3.70 2.12
CA ILE A 56 -4.69 3.54 3.25
C ILE A 56 -6.10 3.19 2.73
N VAL A 57 -6.58 3.91 1.72
CA VAL A 57 -7.90 3.64 1.12
C VAL A 57 -7.96 2.24 0.51
N PHE A 58 -6.95 1.84 -0.28
CA PHE A 58 -6.90 0.50 -0.88
C PHE A 58 -6.79 -0.61 0.18
N SER A 59 -6.04 -0.40 1.24
CA SER A 59 -5.96 -1.35 2.37
C SER A 59 -7.30 -1.50 3.06
N ILE A 60 -8.00 -0.40 3.36
CA ILE A 60 -9.34 -0.45 3.98
C ILE A 60 -10.32 -1.20 3.06
N LEU A 61 -10.31 -0.93 1.75
CA LEU A 61 -11.15 -1.64 0.79
C LEU A 61 -10.79 -3.13 0.71
N PHE A 62 -9.51 -3.48 0.70
CA PHE A 62 -9.06 -4.87 0.68
C PHE A 62 -9.57 -5.65 1.90
N PHE A 63 -9.39 -5.09 3.10
CA PHE A 63 -9.90 -5.71 4.33
C PHE A 63 -11.42 -5.74 4.38
N GLY A 64 -12.10 -4.69 3.91
CA GLY A 64 -13.56 -4.64 3.85
C GLY A 64 -14.14 -5.72 2.94
N VAL A 65 -13.55 -5.90 1.75
CA VAL A 65 -13.94 -6.98 0.82
C VAL A 65 -13.62 -8.36 1.40
N ALA A 66 -12.47 -8.52 2.05
CA ALA A 66 -12.11 -9.78 2.70
C ALA A 66 -13.09 -10.16 3.82
N LEU A 67 -13.50 -9.20 4.65
CA LEU A 67 -14.50 -9.43 5.69
C LEU A 67 -15.89 -9.73 5.11
N ALA A 68 -16.30 -9.01 4.06
CA ALA A 68 -17.57 -9.28 3.38
C ALA A 68 -17.60 -10.68 2.76
N ASN A 69 -16.50 -11.15 2.17
CA ASN A 69 -16.36 -12.50 1.63
C ASN A 69 -16.52 -13.58 2.70
N VAL A 70 -16.05 -13.33 3.93
CA VAL A 70 -16.19 -14.29 5.04
C VAL A 70 -17.62 -14.34 5.60
N LEU A 71 -18.36 -13.23 5.52
CA LEU A 71 -19.69 -13.10 6.13
C LEU A 71 -20.85 -13.50 5.21
N VAL A 72 -20.62 -13.55 3.89
CA VAL A 72 -21.62 -13.85 2.84
C VAL A 72 -21.40 -15.24 2.30
#